data_AF-A0A8X8I971-F1
#
_entry.id   AF-A0A8X8I971-F1
#
_cell.length_a   1.000
_cell.length_b   1.000
_cell.length_c   1.000
_cell.angle_alpha   90.00
_cell.angle_beta   90.00
_cell.angle_gamma   90.00
#
_symmetry.space_group_name_H-M   'P 1'
#
loop_
_entity.id
_entity.type
_entity.pdbx_description
1 polymer ?
#
loop_
_entity_poly.entity_id
_entity_poly.type
_entity_poly.pdbx_seq_one_letter_code
_entity_poly.pdbx_strand_id
1 'polypeptide(L)' 'MKKKLLQLYEGEKKGIEKGRQEGILIGKTEVAKKSLKMGMKVEDVAQATDLEVGLIDKLKEERGKI' A
#
# COMPACT_ATOMS: atom_id res chain seq x y z
N MET A 1 2.40 15.85 -35.21
CA MET A 1 2.02 16.51 -33.94
C MET A 1 1.06 15.69 -33.08
N LYS A 2 -0.11 15.23 -33.58
CA LYS A 2 -1.11 14.48 -32.78
C LYS A 2 -0.56 13.25 -32.01
N LYS A 3 0.33 12.46 -32.63
CA LYS A 3 0.91 11.25 -32.01
C LYS A 3 1.72 11.54 -30.73
N LYS A 4 2.43 12.67 -30.66
CA LYS A 4 3.26 13.05 -29.51
C LYS A 4 2.42 13.50 -28.32
N LEU A 5 1.34 14.23 -28.57
CA LEU A 5 0.36 14.63 -27.53
C LEU A 5 -0.32 13.42 -26.91
N LEU A 6 -0.71 12.44 -27.73
CA LEU A 6 -1.33 11.21 -27.23
C LEU A 6 -0.38 10.41 -26.32
N GLN A 7 0.89 10.30 -26.70
CA GLN A 7 1.91 9.64 -25.88
C GLN A 7 2.14 10.34 -24.53
N LEU A 8 2.17 11.68 -24.51
CA LEU A 8 2.32 12.44 -23.28
C LEU A 8 1.12 12.24 -22.35
N TYR A 9 -0.10 12.33 -22.89
CA TYR A 9 -1.32 12.10 -22.14
C TYR A 9 -1.39 10.68 -21.54
N GLU A 10 -1.00 9.66 -22.30
CA GLU A 10 -0.91 8.30 -21.79
C GLU A 10 0.16 8.15 -20.70
N GLY A 11 1.29 8.85 -20.85
CA GLY A 11 2.37 8.89 -19.87
C GLY A 11 1.91 9.48 -18.53
N GLU A 12 1.26 10.64 -18.58
CA GLU A 12 0.70 11.31 -17.40
C GLU A 12 -0.36 10.43 -16.71
N LYS A 13 -1.29 9.86 -17.48
CA LYS A 13 -2.33 8.97 -16.93
C LYS A 13 -1.73 7.75 -16.23
N LYS A 14 -0.71 7.12 -16.84
CA LYS A 14 0.00 5.98 -16.24
C LYS A 14 0.76 6.40 -14.97
N GLY A 15 1.39 7.58 -14.98
CA GLY A 15 2.11 8.11 -13.83
C GLY A 15 1.18 8.35 -12.63
N ILE A 16 0.05 9.00 -12.87
CA ILE A 16 -0.97 9.27 -11.84
C ILE A 16 -1.51 7.96 -11.28
N GLU A 17 -1.86 6.99 -12.14
CA GLU A 17 -2.42 5.72 -11.67
C GLU A 17 -1.41 4.91 -10.84
N LYS A 18 -0.13 4.87 -11.27
CA LYS A 18 0.93 4.23 -10.50
C LYS A 18 1.13 4.90 -9.15
N GLY A 19 1.28 6.23 -9.13
CA GLY A 19 1.47 6.98 -7.88
C GLY A 19 0.30 6.81 -6.91
N ARG A 20 -0.94 6.76 -7.43
CA ARG A 20 -2.13 6.48 -6.62
C ARG A 20 -2.09 5.09 -6.00
N GLN A 21 -1.75 4.06 -6.78
CA GLN A 21 -1.66 2.68 -6.30
C GLN A 21 -0.55 2.51 -5.26
N GLU A 22 0.64 3.06 -5.52
CA GLU A 22 1.77 3.04 -4.58
C GLU A 22 1.43 3.76 -3.28
N GLY A 23 0.84 4.96 -3.36
CA GLY A 23 0.42 5.73 -2.18
C GLY A 23 -0.62 5.01 -1.32
N ILE A 24 -1.61 4.36 -1.95
CA ILE A 24 -2.59 3.54 -1.23
C ILE A 24 -1.91 2.38 -0.50
N LEU A 25 -0.99 1.66 -1.16
CA LEU A 25 -0.31 0.53 -0.56
C LEU A 25 0.58 0.95 0.63
N ILE A 26 1.33 2.05 0.48
CA ILE A 26 2.15 2.62 1.55
C ILE A 26 1.26 3.02 2.74
N GLY A 27 0.17 3.73 2.48
CA GLY A 27 -0.78 4.15 3.51
C GLY A 27 -1.37 2.97 4.29
N LYS A 28 -1.85 1.94 3.58
CA LYS A 28 -2.37 0.71 4.19
C LYS A 28 -1.32 0.00 5.06
N THR A 29 -0.09 -0.10 4.56
CA THR A 29 1.03 -0.74 5.27
C THR A 29 1.37 0.02 6.56
N GLU A 30 1.42 1.34 6.52
CA GLU A 30 1.71 2.17 7.70
C GLU A 30 0.59 2.10 8.75
N VAL A 31 -0.67 2.06 8.32
CA VAL A 31 -1.81 1.81 9.22
C VAL A 31 -1.67 0.42 9.86
N ALA A 32 -1.40 -0.63 9.09
CA ALA A 32 -1.23 -1.98 9.62
C ALA A 32 -0.11 -2.06 10.68
N LYS A 33 1.06 -1.47 10.40
CA LYS A 33 2.16 -1.40 11.38
C LYS A 33 1.76 -0.69 12.67
N LYS A 34 1.05 0.45 12.57
CA LYS A 34 0.58 1.20 13.75
C LYS A 34 -0.45 0.41 14.54
N SER A 35 -1.41 -0.22 13.88
CA SER A 35 -2.42 -1.05 14.54
C SER A 35 -1.80 -2.25 15.26
N LEU A 36 -0.83 -2.93 14.64
CA LEU A 36 -0.05 -3.99 15.28
C LEU A 36 0.71 -3.47 16.50
N LYS A 37 1.32 -2.28 16.43
CA LYS A 37 1.98 -1.62 17.59
C LYS A 37 1.01 -1.32 18.72
N MET A 38 -0.26 -1.02 18.41
CA MET A 38 -1.31 -0.85 19.40
C MET A 38 -1.84 -2.17 19.99
N GLY A 39 -1.30 -3.32 19.54
CA GLY A 39 -1.69 -4.63 20.05
C GLY A 39 -2.93 -5.24 19.38
N MET A 40 -3.39 -4.69 18.25
CA MET A 40 -4.47 -5.28 17.49
C MET A 40 -4.09 -6.67 16.94
N LYS A 41 -5.08 -7.54 16.78
CA LYS A 41 -4.89 -8.87 16.18
C LYS A 41 -4.69 -8.76 14.67
N VAL A 42 -4.03 -9.75 14.08
CA VAL A 42 -3.65 -9.75 12.67
C VAL A 42 -4.89 -9.74 11.78
N GLU A 43 -5.93 -10.48 12.17
CA GLU A 43 -7.20 -10.60 11.46
C GLU A 43 -7.97 -9.28 11.43
N ASP A 44 -8.03 -8.57 12.56
CA ASP A 44 -8.68 -7.26 12.68
C ASP A 44 -7.94 -6.21 11.84
N VAL A 45 -6.61 -6.28 11.81
CA VAL A 45 -5.78 -5.39 10.97
C VAL A 45 -5.97 -5.69 9.49
N ALA A 46 -6.10 -6.97 9.10
CA ALA A 46 -6.37 -7.38 7.73
C ALA A 46 -7.71 -6.81 7.25
N GLN A 47 -8.74 -6.93 8.08
CA GLN A 47 -10.06 -6.38 7.80
C GLN A 47 -10.04 -4.84 7.68
N ALA A 48 -9.29 -4.15 8.52
CA ALA A 48 -9.26 -2.69 8.53
C ALA A 48 -8.44 -2.06 7.38
N THR A 49 -7.47 -2.79 6.83
CA THR A 49 -6.52 -2.27 5.83
C THR A 49 -6.72 -2.85 4.44
N ASP A 50 -7.60 -3.84 4.29
CA ASP A 50 -7.72 -4.71 3.11
C ASP A 50 -6.34 -5.24 2.65
N LEU A 51 -5.47 -5.57 3.59
CA LEU A 51 -4.20 -6.25 3.32
C LEU A 51 -4.35 -7.73 3.63
N GLU A 52 -3.61 -8.55 2.90
CA GLU A 52 -3.57 -9.99 3.18
C GLU A 52 -2.94 -10.25 4.55
N VAL A 53 -3.51 -11.22 5.27
CA VAL A 53 -3.03 -11.68 6.58
C VAL A 53 -1.54 -12.02 6.52
N GLY A 54 -1.08 -12.72 5.47
CA GLY A 54 0.33 -13.09 5.31
C GLY A 54 1.28 -11.89 5.13
N LEU A 55 0.81 -10.75 4.60
CA LEU A 55 1.61 -9.52 4.58
C LEU A 55 1.70 -8.92 5.99
N ILE A 56 0.60 -8.94 6.74
CA ILE A 56 0.55 -8.40 8.10
C ILE A 56 1.40 -9.26 9.06
N ASP A 57 1.42 -10.58 8.87
CA ASP A 57 2.31 -11.48 9.63
C ASP A 57 3.78 -11.14 9.39
N LYS A 58 4.19 -10.92 8.13
CA LYS A 58 5.56 -10.44 7.83
C LYS A 58 5.86 -9.11 8.52
N LEU A 59 4.93 -8.16 8.49
CA LEU A 59 5.09 -6.87 9.19
C LEU A 59 5.22 -7.04 10.71
N LYS A 60 4.50 -8.01 11.28
CA LYS A 60 4.56 -8.35 12.71
C LYS A 60 5.88 -9.02 13.09
N GLU A 61 6.42 -9.89 12.23
CA GLU A 61 7.73 -10.51 12.40
C GLU A 61 8.87 -9.49 12.27
N GLU A 62 8.79 -8.57 11.30
CA GLU A 62 9.75 -7.47 11.14
C GLU A 62 9.82 -6.58 12.39
N ARG A 63 8.69 -6.35 13.06
CA ARG A 63 8.65 -5.65 14.35
C ARG A 63 9.44 -6.38 15.45
N GLY A 64 9.42 -7.71 15.46
CA GLY A 64 10.09 -8.52 16.49
C GLY A 64 11.61 -8.63 16.32
N LYS A 65 12.17 -8.09 15.23
CA LYS A 65 13.60 -8.10 14.92
C LYS A 65 14.34 -6.81 15.33
N ILE A 66 13.64 -5.87 15.99
CA ILE A 66 14.14 -4.60 16.51
C ILE A 66 14.07 -4.64 18.03
#